data_AF-R8MNG9-F1
#
_entry.id   AF-R8MNG9-F1
#
_cell.length_a   1.000
_cell.length_b   1.000
_cell.length_c   1.000
_cell.angle_alpha   90.00
_cell.angle_beta   90.00
_cell.angle_gamma   90.00
#
_symmetry.space_group_name_H-M   'P 1'
#
loop_
_entity.id
_entity.type
_entity.pdbx_description
1 polymer ?
#
loop_
_entity_poly.entity_id
_entity_poly.type
_entity_poly.pdbx_seq_one_letter_code
_entity_poly.pdbx_strand_id
1 'polypeptide(L)'
;MLIRFKKSYEKIAMGLLSFMPTEKDVKTLQLTMKEYEAKEDWQLYLWKQNEDFVGIMGIIKKEDQVLEIQHLSVNPSHRHMGIGTKMVQELKSKFLEFTICGNEQTASFCKKCKELEQNIHS
;
A
#
# COMPACT_ATOMS: atom_id res chain seq x y z
N MET A 1 -1.58 -11.18 -4.46
CA MET A 1 -2.29 -11.22 -3.17
C MET A 1 -1.53 -10.41 -2.14
N LEU A 2 -2.25 -9.81 -1.19
CA LEU A 2 -1.69 -9.07 -0.07
C LEU A 2 -1.23 -10.00 1.04
N ILE A 3 0.04 -9.92 1.37
CA ILE A 3 0.70 -10.63 2.46
C ILE A 3 1.00 -9.65 3.58
N ARG A 4 0.58 -9.95 4.81
CA ARG A 4 0.91 -9.14 5.98
C ARG A 4 2.43 -9.10 6.16
N PHE A 5 2.97 -7.90 6.40
CA PHE A 5 4.39 -7.71 6.70
C PHE A 5 4.83 -8.57 7.90
N LYS A 6 6.06 -9.09 7.80
CA LYS A 6 6.80 -9.76 8.85
C LYS A 6 8.22 -9.21 8.82
N LYS A 7 8.90 -9.17 9.97
CA LYS A 7 10.27 -8.65 10.08
C LYS A 7 11.27 -9.30 9.12
N SER A 8 11.09 -10.59 8.80
CA SER A 8 11.89 -11.28 7.78
C SER A 8 11.83 -10.65 6.38
N TYR A 9 10.84 -9.81 6.11
CA TYR A 9 10.65 -9.10 4.84
C TYR A 9 11.16 -7.65 4.86
N GLU A 10 11.78 -7.19 5.95
CA GLU A 10 12.20 -5.80 6.12
C GLU A 10 13.04 -5.29 4.94
N LYS A 11 14.05 -6.04 4.51
CA LYS A 11 14.93 -5.64 3.40
C LYS A 11 14.16 -5.41 2.09
N ILE A 12 13.25 -6.32 1.72
CA ILE A 12 12.46 -6.17 0.49
C ILE A 12 11.37 -5.10 0.64
N ALA A 13 10.80 -4.95 1.84
CA ALA A 13 9.84 -3.90 2.15
C ALA A 13 10.48 -2.51 1.98
N MET A 14 11.67 -2.28 2.55
CA MET A 14 12.43 -1.04 2.36
C MET A 14 12.77 -0.82 0.88
N GLY A 15 13.17 -1.86 0.16
CA GLY A 15 13.42 -1.79 -1.28
C GLY A 15 12.21 -1.30 -2.06
N LEU A 16 11.01 -1.82 -1.75
CA LEU A 16 9.77 -1.38 -2.39
C LEU A 16 9.34 0.02 -1.94
N LEU A 17 9.45 0.34 -0.65
CA LEU A 17 9.16 1.68 -0.10
C LEU A 17 10.02 2.75 -0.75
N SER A 18 11.26 2.44 -1.13
CA SER A 18 12.16 3.42 -1.76
C SER A 18 11.67 3.98 -3.11
N PHE A 19 10.63 3.36 -3.69
CA PHE A 19 9.95 3.90 -4.87
C PHE A 19 8.93 5.01 -4.55
N MET A 20 8.63 5.27 -3.27
CA MET A 20 7.82 6.41 -2.84
C MET A 20 8.64 7.71 -2.89
N PRO A 21 8.05 8.84 -3.34
CA PRO A 21 8.76 10.12 -3.37
C PRO A 21 9.25 10.60 -1.99
N THR A 22 8.62 10.17 -0.90
CA THR A 22 8.95 10.57 0.47
C THR A 22 10.03 9.69 1.13
N GLU A 23 10.40 8.57 0.52
CA GLU A 23 11.20 7.50 1.14
C GLU A 23 12.56 7.33 0.44
N LYS A 24 13.36 8.40 0.36
CA LYS A 24 14.52 8.45 -0.55
C LYS A 24 15.83 7.93 0.03
N ASP A 25 16.00 7.97 1.35
CA ASP A 25 17.25 7.60 2.00
C ASP A 25 17.04 6.51 3.06
N VAL A 26 18.13 5.82 3.40
CA VAL A 26 18.11 4.67 4.30
C VAL A 26 17.61 5.05 5.71
N LYS A 27 17.91 6.26 6.20
CA LYS A 27 17.46 6.67 7.54
C LYS A 27 15.96 6.88 7.54
N THR A 28 15.42 7.53 6.52
CA THR A 28 13.97 7.72 6.37
C THR A 28 13.25 6.38 6.28
N LEU A 29 13.74 5.45 5.45
CA LEU A 29 13.19 4.09 5.35
C LEU A 29 13.21 3.35 6.69
N GLN A 30 14.32 3.42 7.44
CA GLN A 30 14.43 2.78 8.75
C GLN A 30 13.46 3.37 9.78
N LEU A 31 13.22 4.68 9.75
CA LEU A 31 12.22 5.32 10.59
C LEU A 31 10.82 4.85 10.21
N THR A 32 10.48 4.85 8.92
CA THR A 32 9.20 4.36 8.42
C THR A 32 8.93 2.91 8.80
N MET A 33 9.94 2.03 8.73
CA MET A 33 9.80 0.64 9.22
C MET A 33 9.53 0.57 10.72
N LYS A 34 10.19 1.40 11.54
CA LYS A 34 9.92 1.47 12.99
C LYS A 34 8.49 1.91 13.28
N GLU A 35 7.94 2.86 12.54
CA GLU A 35 6.54 3.27 12.69
C GLU A 35 5.58 2.09 12.43
N TYR A 36 5.80 1.32 11.36
CA TYR A 36 5.01 0.12 11.05
C TYR A 36 5.20 -1.04 12.05
N GLU A 37 6.32 -1.09 12.77
CA GLU A 37 6.54 -2.10 13.82
C GLU A 37 5.98 -1.68 15.17
N ALA A 38 6.01 -0.38 15.49
CA ALA A 38 5.68 0.14 16.81
C ALA A 38 4.21 0.53 16.99
N LYS A 39 3.54 0.97 15.92
CA LYS A 39 2.19 1.52 15.97
C LYS A 39 1.15 0.50 15.53
N GLU A 40 0.17 0.22 16.39
CA GLU A 40 -0.86 -0.80 16.14
C GLU A 40 -1.83 -0.44 15.00
N ASP A 41 -2.10 0.86 14.84
CA ASP A 41 -2.90 1.44 13.78
C ASP A 41 -2.17 1.46 12.44
N TRP A 42 -0.84 1.27 12.44
CA TRP A 42 -0.01 1.21 11.24
C TRP A 42 0.12 -0.23 10.75
N GLN A 43 -0.12 -0.40 9.47
CA GLN A 43 -0.33 -1.72 8.90
C GLN A 43 0.34 -1.81 7.54
N LEU A 44 1.36 -2.68 7.43
CA LEU A 44 2.12 -2.87 6.19
C LEU A 44 1.79 -4.21 5.53
N TYR A 45 1.62 -4.18 4.20
CA TYR A 45 1.34 -5.34 3.36
C TYR A 45 2.25 -5.34 2.14
N LEU A 46 2.70 -6.53 1.74
CA LEU A 46 3.40 -6.75 0.48
C LEU A 46 2.47 -7.42 -0.52
N TRP A 47 2.57 -7.05 -1.80
CA TRP A 47 1.90 -7.77 -2.88
C TRP A 47 2.81 -8.87 -3.41
N LYS A 48 2.40 -10.13 -3.23
CA LYS A 48 3.03 -11.30 -3.84
C LYS A 48 2.37 -11.60 -5.19
N GLN A 49 3.17 -11.68 -6.23
CA GLN A 49 2.80 -12.15 -7.57
C GLN A 49 3.69 -13.35 -7.90
N ASN A 50 3.10 -14.52 -8.09
CA ASN A 50 3.84 -15.79 -8.18
C ASN A 50 4.73 -15.97 -6.93
N GLU A 51 6.05 -16.09 -7.10
CA GLU A 51 7.01 -16.22 -6.01
C GLU A 51 7.62 -14.89 -5.54
N ASP A 52 7.35 -13.79 -6.23
CA ASP A 52 8.03 -12.51 -6.00
C ASP A 52 7.15 -11.48 -5.28
N PHE A 53 7.78 -10.69 -4.40
CA PHE A 53 7.18 -9.48 -3.86
C PHE A 53 7.44 -8.31 -4.81
N VAL A 54 6.36 -7.77 -5.38
CA VAL A 54 6.43 -6.77 -6.45
C VAL A 54 5.69 -5.47 -6.14
N GLY A 55 5.05 -5.37 -4.97
CA GLY A 55 4.40 -4.15 -4.52
C GLY A 55 4.31 -4.08 -3.01
N ILE A 56 4.06 -2.88 -2.50
CA ILE A 56 3.87 -2.64 -1.07
C ILE A 56 2.74 -1.63 -0.84
N MET A 57 1.98 -1.86 0.22
CA MET A 57 0.91 -0.98 0.66
C MET A 57 0.98 -0.84 2.17
N GLY A 58 1.23 0.38 2.61
CA GLY A 58 1.12 0.78 3.99
C GLY A 58 -0.18 1.53 4.22
N ILE A 59 -0.93 1.16 5.25
CA ILE A 59 -2.18 1.82 5.65
C ILE A 59 -2.10 2.28 7.09
N ILE A 60 -2.86 3.31 7.42
CA ILE A 60 -3.09 3.79 8.77
C ILE A 60 -4.59 3.69 9.04
N LYS A 61 -4.96 3.00 10.11
CA LYS A 61 -6.34 2.99 10.62
C LYS A 61 -6.59 4.31 11.35
N LYS A 62 -7.58 5.06 10.88
CA LYS A 62 -8.04 6.30 11.54
C LYS A 62 -9.34 6.01 12.28
N GLU A 63 -9.86 7.04 12.94
CA GLU A 63 -11.19 7.05 13.53
C GLU A 63 -12.28 6.88 12.44
N ASP A 64 -13.54 6.68 12.86
CA ASP A 64 -14.71 6.60 11.98
C ASP A 64 -14.60 5.59 10.83
N GLN A 65 -13.94 4.46 11.08
CA GLN A 65 -13.74 3.38 10.10
C GLN A 65 -13.05 3.88 8.81
N VAL A 66 -12.09 4.80 8.93
CA VAL A 66 -11.30 5.26 7.78
C VAL A 66 -9.97 4.51 7.70
N LEU A 67 -9.63 4.04 6.50
CA LEU A 67 -8.30 3.52 6.15
C LEU A 67 -7.60 4.50 5.21
N GLU A 68 -6.55 5.14 5.70
CA GLU A 68 -5.69 5.98 4.88
C GLU A 68 -4.56 5.16 4.28
N ILE A 69 -4.44 5.15 2.96
CA ILE A 69 -3.30 4.54 2.27
C ILE A 69 -2.11 5.50 2.40
N GLN A 70 -1.25 5.22 3.36
CA GLN A 70 -0.07 6.02 3.67
C GLN A 70 1.05 5.84 2.64
N HIS A 71 1.33 4.60 2.24
CA HIS A 71 2.36 4.28 1.25
C HIS A 71 1.81 3.29 0.22
N LEU A 72 2.12 3.52 -1.06
CA LEU A 72 1.70 2.63 -2.13
C LEU A 72 2.73 2.66 -3.26
N SER A 73 3.44 1.55 -3.45
CA SER A 73 4.37 1.43 -4.57
C SER A 73 4.32 0.06 -5.23
N VAL A 74 4.68 0.04 -6.51
CA VAL A 74 4.86 -1.17 -7.31
C VAL A 74 6.25 -1.09 -7.93
N ASN A 75 6.98 -2.21 -7.88
CA ASN A 75 8.26 -2.40 -8.53
C ASN A 75 8.18 -1.90 -9.99
N PRO A 76 9.07 -1.01 -10.44
CA PRO A 76 9.05 -0.43 -11.79
C PRO A 76 8.84 -1.44 -12.92
N SER A 77 9.50 -2.61 -12.87
CA SER A 77 9.41 -3.66 -13.89
C SER A 77 8.03 -4.32 -13.97
N HIS A 78 7.15 -4.08 -12.99
CA HIS A 78 5.81 -4.66 -12.87
C HIS A 78 4.70 -3.58 -12.92
N ARG A 79 5.06 -2.33 -13.22
CA ARG A 79 4.09 -1.24 -13.39
C ARG A 79 3.25 -1.45 -14.66
N HIS A 80 2.11 -0.75 -14.73
CA HIS A 80 1.16 -0.82 -15.84
C HIS A 80 0.46 -2.18 -16.04
N MET A 81 0.69 -3.16 -15.15
CA MET A 81 0.00 -4.46 -15.13
C MET A 81 -1.26 -4.50 -14.24
N GLY A 82 -1.73 -3.33 -13.79
CA GLY A 82 -2.89 -3.21 -12.90
C GLY A 82 -2.66 -3.64 -11.44
N ILE A 83 -1.41 -3.92 -11.04
CA ILE A 83 -1.08 -4.43 -9.69
C ILE A 83 -1.52 -3.48 -8.58
N GLY A 84 -1.23 -2.17 -8.71
CA GLY A 84 -1.63 -1.19 -7.70
C GLY A 84 -3.15 -1.14 -7.52
N THR A 85 -3.92 -1.23 -8.61
CA THR A 85 -5.39 -1.29 -8.56
C THR A 85 -5.86 -2.56 -7.87
N LYS A 86 -5.27 -3.72 -8.20
CA LYS A 86 -5.57 -5.00 -7.52
C LYS A 86 -5.28 -4.95 -6.03
N MET A 87 -4.19 -4.29 -5.61
CA MET A 87 -3.86 -4.10 -4.20
C MET A 87 -4.95 -3.29 -3.48
N VAL A 88 -5.42 -2.19 -4.07
CA VAL A 88 -6.48 -1.34 -3.48
C VAL A 88 -7.81 -2.11 -3.41
N GLN A 89 -8.14 -2.87 -4.46
CA GLN A 89 -9.36 -3.70 -4.50
C GLN A 89 -9.33 -4.83 -3.45
N GLU A 90 -8.20 -5.50 -3.28
CA GLU A 90 -8.05 -6.54 -2.27
C GLU A 90 -8.11 -5.95 -0.85
N LEU A 91 -7.54 -4.75 -0.64
CA LEU A 91 -7.70 -4.01 0.62
C LEU A 91 -9.18 -3.70 0.90
N LYS A 92 -9.91 -3.18 -0.08
CA LYS A 92 -11.35 -2.88 0.03
C LYS A 92 -12.16 -4.13 0.36
N SER A 93 -11.87 -5.24 -0.30
CA SER A 93 -12.53 -6.52 -0.05
C SER A 93 -12.25 -7.08 1.36
N LYS A 94 -11.08 -6.76 1.92
CA LYS A 94 -10.68 -7.17 3.27
C LYS A 94 -11.33 -6.31 4.38
N PHE A 95 -11.68 -5.06 4.07
CA PHE A 95 -12.22 -4.10 5.03
C PHE A 95 -13.49 -3.45 4.46
N LEU A 96 -14.54 -4.25 4.25
CA LEU A 96 -15.78 -3.82 3.58
C LEU A 96 -16.50 -2.66 4.28
N GLU A 97 -16.37 -2.57 5.60
CA GLU A 97 -17.00 -1.52 6.42
C GLU A 97 -16.18 -0.21 6.42
N PHE A 98 -14.93 -0.24 5.95
CA PHE A 98 -14.05 0.92 6.03
C PHE A 98 -14.08 1.78 4.78
N THR A 99 -14.04 3.09 4.98
CA THR A 99 -13.83 4.05 3.89
C THR A 99 -12.33 4.17 3.59
N ILE A 100 -11.95 3.85 2.35
CA ILE A 100 -10.56 3.99 1.89
C ILE A 100 -10.33 5.39 1.30
N CYS A 101 -9.30 6.06 1.80
CA CYS A 101 -8.76 7.31 1.28
C CYS A 101 -7.24 7.23 1.08
N GLY A 102 -6.67 8.25 0.44
CA GLY A 102 -5.23 8.40 0.31
C GLY A 102 -4.77 9.72 0.92
N ASN A 103 -3.50 9.79 1.28
CA ASN A 103 -2.84 11.04 1.68
C ASN A 103 -2.43 11.85 0.43
N GLU A 104 -1.67 12.93 0.60
CA GLU A 104 -1.20 13.78 -0.50
C GLU A 104 -0.49 13.02 -1.64
N GLN A 105 0.21 11.93 -1.32
CA GLN A 105 0.97 11.14 -2.30
C GLN A 105 0.11 10.06 -2.99
N THR A 106 -0.97 9.60 -2.36
CA THR A 106 -1.75 8.43 -2.82
C THR A 106 -3.18 8.75 -3.21
N ALA A 107 -3.71 9.94 -2.86
CA ALA A 107 -5.09 10.34 -3.10
C ALA A 107 -5.49 10.30 -4.59
N SER A 108 -4.61 10.79 -5.48
CA SER A 108 -4.86 10.79 -6.93
C SER A 108 -5.01 9.37 -7.48
N PHE A 109 -4.20 8.44 -7.01
CA PHE A 109 -4.29 7.03 -7.38
C PHE A 109 -5.56 6.36 -6.82
N CYS A 110 -5.90 6.65 -5.57
CA CYS A 110 -7.13 6.14 -4.95
C CYS A 110 -8.38 6.62 -5.69
N LYS A 111 -8.43 7.89 -6.08
CA LYS A 111 -9.52 8.47 -6.87
C LYS A 111 -9.70 7.74 -8.21
N LYS A 112 -8.59 7.54 -8.94
CA LYS A 112 -8.60 6.80 -10.21
C LYS A 112 -9.13 5.37 -10.05
N CYS A 113 -8.80 4.69 -8.94
CA CYS A 113 -9.32 3.34 -8.68
C CYS A 113 -10.84 3.35 -8.49
N LYS A 114 -11.41 4.35 -7.80
CA LYS A 114 -12.86 4.50 -7.62
C LYS A 114 -13.59 4.76 -8.94
N GLU A 115 -13.03 5.61 -9.80
CA GLU A 115 -13.60 5.92 -11.13
C GLU A 115 -13.63 4.68 -12.05
N LEU A 116 -12.58 3.85 -12.00
CA LEU A 116 -12.54 2.60 -12.78
C LEU A 116 -13.62 1.60 -12.36
N GLU A 117 -13.97 1.54 -11.07
CA GLU A 117 -15.04 0.66 -10.59
C GLU A 117 -16.43 1.10 -11.09
N GLN A 118 -16.67 2.41 -11.20
CA GLN A 118 -17.94 2.97 -11.67
C GLN A 118 -18.17 2.72 -13.17
N ASN A 119 -17.10 2.75 -13.96
CA ASN A 119 -17.16 2.53 -15.41
C ASN A 119 -17.35 1.05 -15.80
N ILE A 120 -17.07 0.09 -14.91
CA ILE A 120 -17.30 -1.34 -15.17
C ILE A 120 -18.77 -1.73 -14.94
N HIS A 121 -19.49 -0.94 -14.14
CA HIS A 121 -20.91 -1.17 -13.81
C HIS A 121 -21.85 -0.24 -14.61
N SER A 122 -21.34 0.42 -15.65
CA SER A 122 -22.11 1.22 -16.63
C SER A 122 -22.10 0.52 -17.98
#